data_AF-A0A2W6ZVQ9-F1
#
_entry.id   AF-A0A2W6ZVQ9-F1
#
_cell.length_a   1.000
_cell.length_b   1.000
_cell.length_c   1.000
_cell.angle_alpha   90.00
_cell.angle_beta   90.00
_cell.angle_gamma   90.00
#
_symmetry.space_group_name_H-M   'P 1'
#
loop_
_entity.id
_entity.type
_entity.pdbx_description
1 polymer ?
#
loop_
_entity_poly.entity_id
_entity_poly.type
_entity_poly.pdbx_seq_one_letter_code
_entity_poly.pdbx_strand_id
1 'polypeptide(L)'
;LFADCRRKQARNFEAYLSTHRARIVNYGLYQAEQLCSIGSGAVESAVKQIGRRLQISGARWNTASVNAMLSLRCAYLNGQLAS
;
A
#
# COMPACT_ATOMS: atom_id res chain seq x y z
N LEU A 1 2.16 14.24 23.49
CA LEU A 1 2.00 12.77 23.32
C LEU A 1 3.35 12.02 23.23
N PHE A 2 4.35 12.51 22.49
CA PHE A 2 5.65 11.82 22.32
C PHE A 2 6.86 12.54 22.95
N ALA A 3 6.63 13.63 23.69
CA ALA A 3 7.70 14.49 24.21
C ALA A 3 8.69 13.74 25.12
N ASP A 4 8.20 12.78 25.90
CA ASP A 4 8.99 11.96 26.83
C ASP A 4 9.67 10.75 26.18
N CYS A 5 9.32 10.43 24.93
CA CYS A 5 9.92 9.32 24.20
C CYS A 5 11.30 9.73 23.63
N ARG A 6 12.38 9.31 24.33
CA ARG A 6 13.77 9.62 23.93
C ARG A 6 14.34 8.73 22.82
N ARG A 7 13.62 7.69 22.40
CA ARG A 7 14.09 6.76 21.36
C ARG A 7 14.12 7.48 20.00
N LYS A 8 15.17 7.23 19.21
CA LYS A 8 15.34 7.79 17.86
C LYS A 8 14.12 7.55 16.96
N GLN A 9 13.49 6.38 17.06
CA GLN A 9 12.29 6.04 16.27
C GLN A 9 11.12 6.99 16.56
N ALA A 10 10.90 7.34 17.84
CA ALA A 10 9.81 8.24 18.23
C ALA A 10 10.06 9.67 17.72
N ARG A 11 11.30 10.15 17.81
CA ARG A 11 11.69 11.46 17.26
C ARG A 11 11.56 11.53 15.74
N ASN A 12 11.96 10.48 15.04
CA ASN A 12 11.78 10.39 13.59
C ASN A 12 10.29 10.39 13.21
N PHE A 13 9.46 9.68 13.97
CA PHE A 13 8.02 9.65 13.74
C PHE A 13 7.38 11.03 13.99
N GLU A 14 7.75 11.71 15.08
CA GLU A 14 7.31 13.08 15.37
C GLU A 14 7.69 14.05 14.25
N ALA A 15 8.95 14.02 13.79
CA ALA A 15 9.43 14.84 12.68
C ALA A 15 8.70 14.53 11.36
N TYR A 16 8.40 13.25 11.11
CA TYR A 16 7.62 12.86 9.95
C TYR A 16 6.20 13.44 10.01
N LEU A 17 5.52 13.34 11.15
CA LEU A 17 4.18 13.88 11.33
C LEU A 17 4.16 15.40 11.18
N SER A 18 5.11 16.11 11.77
CA SER A 18 5.18 17.57 11.68
C SER A 18 5.38 18.04 10.24
N THR A 19 6.28 17.38 9.51
CA THR A 19 6.60 17.70 8.11
C THR A 19 5.42 17.44 7.17
N HIS A 20 4.68 16.36 7.42
CA HIS A 20 3.67 15.84 6.48
C HIS A 20 2.23 16.07 6.92
N ARG A 21 2.00 16.82 8.00
CA ARG A 21 0.67 17.11 8.54
C ARG A 21 -0.37 17.57 7.51
N ALA A 22 0.05 18.31 6.49
CA ALA A 22 -0.85 18.83 5.46
C ALA A 22 -1.33 17.76 4.45
N ARG A 23 -0.57 16.67 4.26
CA ARG A 23 -0.94 15.57 3.35
C ARG A 23 -1.57 14.37 4.06
N ILE A 24 -1.51 14.33 5.39
CA ILE A 24 -2.07 13.25 6.18
C ILE A 24 -3.58 13.46 6.27
N VAL A 25 -4.34 12.48 5.77
CA VAL A 25 -5.80 12.48 5.79
C VAL A 25 -6.31 12.46 7.23
N ASN A 26 -7.46 13.10 7.48
CA ASN A 26 -8.15 12.97 8.77
C ASN A 26 -8.81 11.60 8.88
N TYR A 27 -8.03 10.63 9.38
CA TYR A 27 -8.47 9.27 9.58
C TYR A 27 -9.68 9.16 10.53
N GLY A 28 -9.81 10.03 11.53
CA GLY A 28 -10.95 10.00 12.45
C GLY A 28 -12.27 10.29 11.75
N LEU A 29 -12.30 11.32 10.89
CA LEU A 29 -13.46 11.64 10.07
C LEU A 29 -13.78 10.51 9.09
N TYR A 30 -12.77 9.97 8.41
CA TYR A 30 -12.96 8.93 7.40
C TYR A 30 -13.49 7.62 8.02
N GLN A 31 -13.12 7.34 9.28
CA GLN A 31 -13.64 6.21 10.03
C GLN A 31 -15.11 6.40 10.39
N ALA A 32 -15.44 7.58 10.93
CA ALA A 32 -16.78 7.90 11.38
C ALA A 32 -17.80 7.90 10.22
N GLU A 33 -17.40 8.46 9.08
CA GLU A 33 -18.18 8.51 7.84
C GLU A 33 -18.14 7.20 7.04
N GLN A 34 -17.40 6.18 7.50
CA GLN A 34 -17.19 4.88 6.83
C GLN A 34 -16.77 5.00 5.34
N LEU A 35 -16.09 6.10 4.98
CA LEU A 35 -15.76 6.41 3.59
C LEU A 35 -14.77 5.42 2.99
N CYS A 36 -13.85 4.89 3.81
CA CYS A 36 -12.91 3.87 3.40
C CYS A 36 -12.41 3.03 4.57
N SER A 37 -11.89 1.84 4.25
CA SER A 37 -11.10 1.08 5.20
C SER A 37 -9.76 1.79 5.42
N ILE A 38 -9.49 2.18 6.67
CA ILE A 38 -8.25 2.85 7.09
C ILE A 38 -7.08 1.88 7.18
N GLY A 39 -7.36 0.58 7.21
CA GLY A 39 -6.34 -0.47 7.29
C GLY A 39 -5.61 -0.70 5.96
N SER A 40 -4.32 -0.99 6.03
CA SER A 40 -3.51 -1.40 4.87
C SER A 40 -3.86 -2.81 4.35
N GLY A 41 -4.64 -3.59 5.09
CA GLY A 41 -4.87 -5.01 4.81
C GLY A 41 -5.44 -5.31 3.42
N ALA A 42 -6.34 -4.47 2.91
CA ALA A 42 -6.87 -4.63 1.56
C ALA A 42 -5.79 -4.45 0.49
N VAL A 43 -4.95 -3.41 0.64
CA VAL A 43 -3.82 -3.12 -0.26
C VAL A 43 -2.77 -4.22 -0.17
N GLU A 44 -2.39 -4.62 1.04
CA GLU A 44 -1.41 -5.70 1.28
C GLU A 44 -1.90 -7.04 0.69
N SER A 45 -3.18 -7.36 0.85
CA SER A 45 -3.79 -8.55 0.26
C SER A 45 -3.77 -8.50 -1.26
N ALA A 46 -4.12 -7.36 -1.86
CA ALA A 46 -4.06 -7.18 -3.31
C ALA A 46 -2.64 -7.36 -3.86
N VAL A 47 -1.64 -6.74 -3.21
CA VAL A 47 -0.22 -6.90 -3.58
C VAL A 47 0.21 -8.37 -3.47
N LYS A 48 -0.20 -9.09 -2.41
CA LYS A 48 0.09 -10.53 -2.28
C LYS A 48 -0.54 -11.36 -3.41
N GLN A 49 -1.77 -11.05 -3.82
CA GLN A 49 -2.46 -11.78 -4.90
C GLN A 49 -1.83 -11.56 -6.28
N ILE A 50 -1.32 -10.35 -6.52
CA ILE A 50 -0.51 -10.02 -7.71
C ILE A 50 0.83 -10.77 -7.65
N GLY A 51 1.55 -10.62 -6.53
CA GLY A 51 2.86 -11.23 -6.30
C GLY A 51 2.88 -12.76 -6.42
N ARG A 52 1.79 -13.44 -6.05
CA ARG A 52 1.66 -14.91 -6.16
C ARG A 52 1.93 -15.47 -7.56
N ARG A 53 1.76 -14.66 -8.61
CA ARG A 53 2.09 -15.05 -10.00
C ARG A 53 3.35 -14.40 -10.54
N LEU A 54 3.68 -13.19 -10.10
CA LEU A 54 4.80 -12.44 -10.66
C LEU A 54 6.13 -12.66 -9.92
N GLN A 55 6.09 -13.07 -8.65
CA GLN A 55 7.26 -13.26 -7.82
C GLN A 55 7.35 -14.73 -7.38
N ILE A 56 7.71 -15.57 -8.34
CA ILE A 56 7.93 -17.01 -8.13
C ILE A 56 9.40 -17.23 -7.76
N SER A 57 9.66 -18.15 -6.82
CA SER A 57 11.03 -18.51 -6.44
C SER A 57 11.86 -18.92 -7.66
N GLY A 58 13.07 -18.38 -7.78
CA GLY A 58 13.98 -18.64 -8.91
C GLY A 58 13.67 -17.88 -10.20
N ALA A 59 12.52 -17.18 -10.29
CA ALA A 59 12.20 -16.35 -11.45
C ALA A 59 12.88 -14.98 -11.38
N ARG A 60 13.28 -14.44 -12.55
CA ARG A 60 13.77 -13.07 -12.70
C ARG A 60 12.83 -12.28 -13.59
N TRP A 61 12.65 -11.00 -13.29
CA TRP A 61 11.84 -10.13 -14.13
C TRP A 61 12.61 -9.70 -15.37
N ASN A 62 11.89 -9.70 -16.50
CA ASN A 62 12.32 -9.00 -17.69
C ASN A 62 11.64 -7.62 -17.71
N THR A 63 12.42 -6.55 -17.67
CA THR A 63 11.91 -5.16 -17.66
C THR A 63 11.03 -4.84 -18.86
N ALA A 64 11.28 -5.48 -20.02
CA ALA A 64 10.48 -5.29 -21.22
C ALA A 64 9.05 -5.84 -21.10
N SER A 65 8.84 -6.90 -20.31
CA SER A 65 7.53 -7.60 -20.23
C SER A 65 6.84 -7.50 -18.87
N VAL A 66 7.55 -7.12 -17.80
CA VAL A 66 7.01 -7.10 -16.43
C VAL A 66 5.79 -6.18 -16.30
N ASN A 67 5.80 -5.01 -16.95
CA ASN A 67 4.69 -4.07 -16.91
C ASN A 67 3.44 -4.63 -17.61
N ALA A 68 3.61 -5.27 -18.78
CA ALA A 68 2.49 -5.89 -19.49
C ALA A 68 1.89 -7.05 -18.67
N MET A 69 2.74 -7.87 -18.03
CA MET A 69 2.30 -8.95 -17.17
C MET A 69 1.60 -8.46 -15.90
N LEU A 70 2.06 -7.36 -15.31
CA LEU A 70 1.39 -6.67 -14.20
C LEU A 70 0.00 -6.22 -14.61
N SER A 71 -0.12 -5.49 -15.72
CA SER A 71 -1.41 -5.00 -16.25
C SER A 71 -2.37 -6.14 -16.53
N LEU A 72 -1.90 -7.21 -17.18
CA LEU A 72 -2.70 -8.40 -17.45
C LEU A 72 -3.20 -9.04 -16.14
N ARG A 73 -2.33 -9.15 -15.12
CA ARG A 73 -2.70 -9.72 -13.82
C ARG A 73 -3.74 -8.86 -13.11
N CYS A 74 -3.61 -7.53 -13.17
CA CYS A 74 -4.60 -6.60 -12.63
C CYS A 74 -5.95 -6.75 -13.34
N ALA A 75 -5.95 -6.74 -14.68
CA ALA A 75 -7.17 -6.94 -15.46
C ALA A 75 -7.86 -8.27 -15.13
N TYR A 76 -7.09 -9.35 -14.99
CA TYR A 76 -7.61 -10.65 -14.56
C TYR A 76 -8.28 -10.60 -13.18
N LEU A 77 -7.60 -10.04 -12.18
CA LEU A 77 -8.13 -9.95 -10.81
C LEU A 77 -9.36 -9.02 -10.73
N ASN A 78 -9.44 -8.03 -11.61
CA ASN A 78 -10.58 -7.13 -11.73
C ASN A 78 -11.72 -7.71 -12.59
N GLY A 79 -11.59 -8.92 -13.16
CA GLY A 79 -12.60 -9.54 -14.02
C GLY A 79 -12.74 -8.89 -15.40
N GLN A 80 -11.77 -8.11 -15.85
CA GLN A 80 -11.84 -7.29 -17.08
C GLN A 80 -11.39 -8.04 -18.35
N LEU A 81 -11.18 -9.35 -18.27
CA LEU A 81 -10.68 -10.18 -19.38
C LEU A 81 -11.78 -10.96 -20.11
N ALA A 82 -12.99 -11.01 -19.56
CA ALA A 82 -14.14 -11.62 -20.20
C ALA A 82 -15.10 -10.50 -20.64
N SER A 83 -14.91 -10.03 -21.87
CA SER A 83 -15.85 -9.21 -22.62
C SER A 83 -16.27 -9.95 -23.87
#